data_AF-A0A0F0LUU8-F1
#
_entry.id   AF-A0A0F0LUU8-F1
#
_cell.length_a   1.000
_cell.length_b   1.000
_cell.length_c   1.000
_cell.angle_alpha   90.00
_cell.angle_beta   90.00
_cell.angle_gamma   90.00
#
_symmetry.space_group_name_H-M   'P 1'
#
loop_
_entity.id
_entity.type
_entity.pdbx_description
1 polymer ?
#
loop_
_entity_poly.entity_id
_entity_poly.type
_entity_poly.pdbx_seq_one_letter_code
_entity_poly.pdbx_strand_id
1 'polypeptide(L)'
;MPLPTQTRLNDHLMRWDREIKDFDTAITTYGQRKADHEYRRAVVMEEAKHRGDAKLSQAAAERIADADPEAHRLHREFRAAESTVEAKKARLRWCAAVADALRSEVSTERAERQLYADHSVDP
;
A
#
# COMPACT_ATOMS: atom_id res chain seq x y z
N MET A 1 33.38 8.88 7.28
CA MET A 1 33.08 9.19 5.87
C MET A 1 31.69 8.66 5.54
N PRO A 2 30.88 9.35 4.72
CA PRO A 2 29.63 8.79 4.22
C PRO A 2 29.90 7.51 3.41
N LEU A 3 28.96 6.56 3.46
CA LEU A 3 29.04 5.31 2.68
C LEU A 3 29.07 5.63 1.17
N PRO A 4 29.75 4.80 0.35
CA PRO A 4 29.69 4.93 -1.10
C PRO A 4 28.25 4.92 -1.60
N THR A 5 27.95 5.75 -2.60
CA THR A 5 26.58 5.91 -3.11
C THR A 5 26.01 4.60 -3.67
N GLN A 6 26.84 3.75 -4.27
CA GLN A 6 26.43 2.41 -4.69
C GLN A 6 25.99 1.52 -3.50
N THR A 7 26.67 1.61 -2.36
CA THR A 7 26.29 0.88 -1.14
C THR A 7 24.97 1.40 -0.58
N ARG A 8 24.79 2.73 -0.54
CA ARG A 8 23.53 3.36 -0.14
C ARG A 8 22.36 2.94 -1.03
N LEU A 9 22.57 2.85 -2.35
CA LEU A 9 21.58 2.34 -3.30
C LEU A 9 21.21 0.89 -2.99
N ASN A 10 22.20 0.01 -2.81
CA ASN A 10 21.94 -1.40 -2.52
C ASN A 10 21.16 -1.58 -1.21
N ASP A 11 21.55 -0.88 -0.14
CA ASP A 11 20.84 -0.90 1.15
C ASP A 11 19.38 -0.42 1.00
N HIS A 12 19.17 0.64 0.21
CA HIS A 12 17.83 1.16 -0.08
C HIS A 12 16.99 0.16 -0.85
N LEU A 13 17.54 -0.51 -1.88
CA LEU A 13 16.83 -1.53 -2.66
C LEU A 13 16.40 -2.72 -1.78
N MET A 14 17.25 -3.16 -0.84
CA MET A 14 16.88 -4.22 0.11
C MET A 14 15.73 -3.81 1.03
N ARG A 15 15.71 -2.55 1.49
CA ARG A 15 14.59 -2.02 2.29
C ARG A 15 13.33 -1.86 1.46
N TRP A 16 13.46 -1.46 0.21
CA TRP A 16 12.34 -1.32 -0.71
C TRP A 16 11.67 -2.67 -0.99
N ASP A 17 12.44 -3.75 -1.19
CA ASP A 17 11.88 -5.11 -1.34
C ASP A 17 11.01 -5.51 -0.14
N ARG A 18 11.42 -5.16 1.08
CA ARG A 18 10.60 -5.37 2.28
C ARG A 18 9.30 -4.56 2.25
N GLU A 19 9.36 -3.30 1.84
CA GLU A 19 8.15 -2.46 1.72
C GLU A 19 7.16 -2.98 0.66
N ILE A 20 7.66 -3.63 -0.41
CA ILE A 20 6.80 -4.29 -1.41
C ILE A 20 6.07 -5.47 -0.78
N LYS A 21 6.78 -6.35 -0.05
CA LYS A 21 6.17 -7.49 0.66
C LYS A 21 5.14 -7.07 1.71
N ASP A 22 5.44 -5.99 2.45
CA ASP A 22 4.51 -5.40 3.41
C ASP A 22 3.25 -4.85 2.71
N PHE A 23 3.40 -4.25 1.52
CA PHE A 23 2.29 -3.74 0.72
C PHE A 23 1.40 -4.86 0.19
N ASP A 24 1.97 -5.95 -0.31
CA ASP A 24 1.21 -7.12 -0.77
C ASP A 24 0.37 -7.71 0.37
N THR A 25 0.97 -7.85 1.56
CA THR A 25 0.27 -8.29 2.77
C THR A 25 -0.87 -7.34 3.15
N ALA A 26 -0.66 -6.03 3.04
CA ALA A 26 -1.67 -5.02 3.32
C ALA A 26 -2.85 -5.09 2.33
N ILE A 27 -2.58 -5.33 1.04
CA ILE A 27 -3.63 -5.53 0.02
C ILE A 27 -4.47 -6.77 0.36
N THR A 28 -3.84 -7.89 0.67
CA THR A 28 -4.57 -9.12 1.04
C THR A 28 -5.45 -8.88 2.26
N THR A 29 -4.91 -8.22 3.29
CA THR A 29 -5.67 -7.88 4.50
C THR A 29 -6.85 -6.96 4.18
N TYR A 30 -6.65 -5.92 3.38
CA TYR A 30 -7.73 -5.04 2.94
C TYR A 30 -8.82 -5.82 2.18
N GLY A 31 -8.43 -6.70 1.26
CA GLY A 31 -9.35 -7.53 0.49
C GLY A 31 -10.21 -8.42 1.39
N GLN A 32 -9.60 -9.07 2.39
CA GLN A 32 -10.31 -9.89 3.38
C GLN A 32 -11.30 -9.05 4.19
N ARG A 33 -10.86 -7.93 4.77
CA ARG A 33 -11.72 -7.07 5.61
C ARG A 33 -12.89 -6.49 4.82
N LYS A 34 -12.67 -6.13 3.56
CA LYS A 34 -13.74 -5.68 2.67
C LYS A 34 -14.75 -6.80 2.39
N ALA A 35 -14.28 -8.00 2.09
CA ALA A 35 -15.15 -9.15 1.85
C ALA A 35 -15.98 -9.52 3.10
N ASP A 36 -15.38 -9.49 4.30
CA ASP A 36 -16.08 -9.75 5.56
C ASP A 36 -17.21 -8.74 5.80
N HIS A 37 -16.94 -7.45 5.57
CA HIS A 37 -17.95 -6.39 5.66
C HIS A 37 -19.08 -6.57 4.64
N GLU A 38 -18.76 -6.83 3.38
CA GLU A 38 -19.74 -7.04 2.31
C GLU A 38 -20.61 -8.27 2.58
N TYR A 39 -19.99 -9.35 3.05
CA TYR A 39 -20.69 -10.57 3.46
C TYR A 39 -21.64 -10.30 4.63
N ARG A 40 -21.18 -9.62 5.69
CA ARG A 40 -22.04 -9.30 6.84
C ARG A 40 -23.24 -8.45 6.42
N ARG A 41 -23.03 -7.41 5.60
CA ARG A 41 -24.12 -6.59 5.07
C ARG A 41 -25.13 -7.44 4.29
N ALA A 42 -24.65 -8.31 3.41
CA ALA A 42 -25.53 -9.20 2.64
C ALA A 42 -26.37 -10.13 3.54
N VAL A 43 -25.76 -10.73 4.56
CA VAL A 43 -26.47 -11.57 5.54
C VAL A 43 -27.57 -10.79 6.26
N VAL A 44 -27.27 -9.60 6.76
CA VAL A 44 -28.25 -8.76 7.47
C VAL A 44 -29.40 -8.33 6.55
N MET A 45 -29.09 -7.96 5.31
CA MET A 45 -30.11 -7.61 4.33
C MET A 45 -31.05 -8.78 4.03
N GLU A 46 -30.51 -10.00 3.93
CA GLU A 46 -31.30 -11.20 3.66
C GLU A 46 -32.15 -11.61 4.87
N GLU A 47 -31.58 -11.56 6.07
CA GLU A 47 -32.34 -11.77 7.31
C GLU A 47 -33.48 -10.76 7.47
N ALA A 48 -33.25 -9.49 7.12
CA ALA A 48 -34.26 -8.44 7.20
C ALA A 48 -35.42 -8.70 6.22
N LYS A 49 -35.15 -9.12 4.99
CA LYS A 49 -36.17 -9.50 4.00
C LYS A 49 -36.99 -10.70 4.47
N HIS A 50 -36.35 -11.68 5.10
CA HIS A 50 -37.04 -12.88 5.59
C HIS A 50 -37.90 -12.62 6.83
N ARG A 51 -37.48 -11.71 7.73
CA ARG A 51 -38.22 -11.39 8.98
C ARG A 51 -39.27 -10.30 8.81
N GLY A 52 -39.08 -9.38 7.88
CA GLY A 52 -39.70 -8.05 7.90
C GLY A 52 -40.63 -7.71 6.74
N ASP A 53 -41.22 -8.70 6.08
CA ASP A 53 -42.06 -8.61 4.86
C ASP A 53 -41.24 -8.79 3.57
N ALA A 54 -41.70 -9.72 2.70
CA ALA A 54 -41.04 -10.05 1.43
C ALA A 54 -40.99 -8.86 0.44
N LYS A 55 -41.69 -7.76 0.78
CA LYS A 55 -41.75 -6.49 0.04
C LYS A 55 -40.82 -5.41 0.58
N LEU A 56 -39.93 -5.73 1.52
CA LEU A 56 -38.93 -4.77 2.00
C LEU A 56 -38.13 -4.21 0.82
N SER A 57 -38.16 -2.89 0.65
CA SER A 57 -37.40 -2.24 -0.43
C SER A 57 -35.91 -2.39 -0.18
N GLN A 58 -35.12 -2.41 -1.26
CA GLN A 58 -33.67 -2.51 -1.17
C GLN A 58 -33.08 -1.39 -0.29
N ALA A 59 -33.56 -0.16 -0.44
CA ALA A 59 -33.11 0.98 0.37
C ALA A 59 -33.41 0.82 1.87
N ALA A 60 -34.52 0.16 2.22
CA ALA A 60 -34.84 -0.13 3.62
C ALA A 60 -33.92 -1.23 4.18
N ALA A 61 -33.63 -2.27 3.38
CA ALA A 61 -32.69 -3.34 3.75
C ALA A 61 -31.26 -2.80 3.96
N GLU A 62 -30.81 -1.90 3.08
CA GLU A 62 -29.50 -1.24 3.19
C GLU A 62 -29.39 -0.42 4.49
N ARG A 63 -30.42 0.34 4.86
CA ARG A 63 -30.43 1.10 6.13
C ARG A 63 -30.34 0.19 7.36
N ILE A 64 -30.99 -0.97 7.31
CA ILE A 64 -30.91 -1.96 8.42
C ILE A 64 -29.50 -2.54 8.49
N ALA A 65 -28.91 -2.89 7.35
CA ALA A 65 -27.53 -3.39 7.30
C ALA A 65 -26.51 -2.33 7.74
N ASP A 66 -26.74 -1.06 7.44
CA ASP A 66 -25.87 0.04 7.87
C ASP A 66 -26.04 0.35 9.37
N ALA A 67 -27.19 0.02 9.96
CA ALA A 67 -27.45 0.13 11.39
C ALA A 67 -26.93 -1.08 12.19
N ASP A 68 -26.48 -2.15 11.53
CA ASP A 68 -25.94 -3.34 12.19
C ASP A 68 -24.59 -3.02 12.85
N PRO A 69 -24.44 -3.21 14.19
CA PRO A 69 -23.22 -2.86 14.90
C PRO A 69 -21.98 -3.62 14.42
N GLU A 70 -22.15 -4.86 13.97
CA GLU A 70 -21.08 -5.72 13.49
C GLU A 70 -20.66 -5.32 12.08
N ALA A 71 -21.62 -5.03 11.19
CA ALA A 71 -21.33 -4.44 9.89
C ALA A 71 -20.59 -3.11 10.04
N HIS A 72 -20.97 -2.26 11.00
CA HIS A 72 -20.28 -0.99 11.27
C HIS A 72 -18.86 -1.19 11.83
N ARG A 73 -18.65 -2.19 12.71
CA ARG A 73 -17.31 -2.56 13.18
C ARG A 73 -16.43 -2.99 12.01
N LEU A 74 -16.90 -3.91 11.18
CA LEU A 74 -16.20 -4.39 9.99
C LEU A 74 -15.97 -3.25 8.99
N HIS A 75 -16.90 -2.30 8.89
CA HIS A 75 -16.75 -1.10 8.07
C HIS A 75 -15.51 -0.31 8.48
N ARG A 76 -15.37 -0.02 9.78
CA ARG A 76 -14.22 0.68 10.32
C ARG A 76 -12.91 -0.08 10.08
N GLU A 77 -12.94 -1.40 10.22
CA GLU A 77 -11.76 -2.24 10.00
C GLU A 77 -11.29 -2.21 8.55
N PHE A 78 -12.19 -2.34 7.57
CA PHE A 78 -11.76 -2.26 6.17
C PHE A 78 -11.30 -0.85 5.81
N ARG A 79 -11.92 0.22 6.37
CA ARG A 79 -11.46 1.61 6.15
C ARG A 79 -10.07 1.85 6.74
N ALA A 80 -9.78 1.27 7.90
CA ALA A 80 -8.44 1.32 8.49
C ALA A 80 -7.40 0.56 7.64
N ALA A 81 -7.78 -0.61 7.12
CA ALA A 81 -6.94 -1.36 6.19
C ALA A 81 -6.70 -0.60 4.87
N GLU A 82 -7.73 0.06 4.33
CA GLU A 82 -7.62 0.92 3.14
C GLU A 82 -6.63 2.08 3.35
N SER A 83 -6.72 2.75 4.51
CA SER A 83 -5.78 3.81 4.88
C SER A 83 -4.34 3.30 4.97
N THR A 84 -4.15 2.07 5.48
CA THR A 84 -2.83 1.43 5.55
C THR A 84 -2.28 1.15 4.16
N VAL A 85 -3.11 0.65 3.23
CA VAL A 85 -2.72 0.41 1.84
C VAL A 85 -2.30 1.71 1.15
N GLU A 86 -3.07 2.80 1.29
CA GLU A 86 -2.71 4.08 0.66
C GLU A 86 -1.45 4.69 1.27
N ALA A 87 -1.23 4.57 2.58
CA ALA A 87 0.02 4.97 3.22
C ALA A 87 1.23 4.18 2.66
N LYS A 88 1.10 2.87 2.50
CA LYS A 88 2.15 2.02 1.92
C LYS A 88 2.37 2.31 0.42
N LYS A 89 1.33 2.61 -0.34
CA LYS A 89 1.44 3.05 -1.74
C LYS A 89 2.22 4.35 -1.86
N ALA A 90 1.96 5.33 -0.99
CA ALA A 90 2.74 6.56 -0.93
C ALA A 90 4.21 6.28 -0.56
N ARG A 91 4.45 5.35 0.38
CA ARG A 91 5.79 4.90 0.74
C ARG A 91 6.54 4.28 -0.43
N LEU A 92 5.89 3.43 -1.23
CA LEU A 92 6.49 2.84 -2.43
C LEU A 92 6.87 3.88 -3.49
N ARG A 93 6.02 4.90 -3.69
CA ARG A 93 6.36 6.03 -4.59
C ARG A 93 7.59 6.79 -4.11
N TRP A 94 7.69 7.01 -2.79
CA TRP A 94 8.88 7.62 -2.20
C TRP A 94 10.12 6.73 -2.39
N CYS A 95 10.01 5.41 -2.17
CA CYS A 95 11.12 4.48 -2.39
C CYS A 95 11.61 4.51 -3.84
N ALA A 96 10.70 4.57 -4.82
CA ALA A 96 11.05 4.71 -6.23
C ALA A 96 11.83 6.01 -6.49
N ALA A 97 11.32 7.15 -6.00
CA ALA A 97 11.98 8.45 -6.16
C ALA A 97 13.39 8.48 -5.54
N VAL A 98 13.58 7.87 -4.35
CA VAL A 98 14.91 7.77 -3.73
C VAL A 98 15.85 6.86 -4.53
N ALA A 99 15.34 5.76 -5.07
CA ALA A 99 16.16 4.87 -5.91
C ALA A 99 16.61 5.59 -7.19
N ASP A 100 15.75 6.39 -7.81
CA ASP A 100 16.09 7.16 -9.01
C ASP A 100 17.11 8.26 -8.71
N ALA A 101 16.98 8.97 -7.58
CA ALA A 101 17.98 9.94 -7.13
C ALA A 101 19.35 9.27 -6.90
N LEU A 102 19.39 8.15 -6.19
CA LEU A 102 20.63 7.41 -5.92
C LEU A 102 21.27 6.85 -7.21
N ARG A 103 20.46 6.38 -8.17
CA ARG A 103 20.96 5.96 -9.49
C ARG A 103 21.60 7.13 -10.25
N SER A 104 21.00 8.32 -10.17
CA SER A 104 21.57 9.53 -10.76
C SER A 104 22.90 9.89 -10.10
N GLU A 105 22.98 9.88 -8.77
CA GLU A 105 24.25 10.10 -8.03
C GLU A 105 25.33 9.09 -8.45
N VAL A 106 25.01 7.79 -8.53
CA VAL A 106 25.96 6.75 -8.99
C VAL A 106 26.45 7.01 -10.41
N SER A 107 25.57 7.46 -11.31
CA SER A 107 25.97 7.79 -12.68
C SER A 107 26.94 8.97 -12.72
N THR A 108 26.67 10.02 -11.93
CA THR A 108 27.54 11.19 -11.81
C THR A 108 28.90 10.81 -11.25
N GLU A 109 28.96 10.05 -10.15
CA GLU A 109 30.24 9.59 -9.58
C GLU A 109 31.07 8.75 -10.57
N ARG A 110 30.41 7.93 -11.39
CA ARG A 110 31.08 7.14 -12.44
C ARG A 110 31.65 8.04 -13.54
N ALA A 111 30.89 9.03 -13.98
CA ALA A 111 31.33 10.00 -14.98
C ALA A 111 32.51 10.85 -14.48
N GLU A 112 32.44 11.34 -13.24
CA GLU A 112 33.53 12.07 -12.59
C GLU A 112 34.80 11.21 -12.51
N ARG A 113 34.68 9.95 -12.06
CA ARG A 113 35.84 9.04 -12.00
C ARG A 113 36.46 8.80 -13.37
N GLN A 114 35.68 8.73 -14.44
CA GLN A 114 36.21 8.61 -15.80
C GLN A 114 36.99 9.86 -16.21
N LEU A 115 36.43 11.05 -15.99
CA LEU A 115 37.10 12.32 -16.30
C LEU A 115 38.45 12.44 -15.56
N TYR A 116 38.49 12.10 -14.27
CA TYR A 116 39.73 12.17 -13.49
C TYR A 116 40.72 11.04 -13.80
N ALA A 117 40.26 9.89 -14.32
CA ALA A 117 41.14 8.83 -14.80
C ALA A 117 41.85 9.26 -16.08
N ASP A 118 41.14 9.90 -17.01
CA ASP A 118 41.69 10.38 -18.29
C ASP A 118 42.67 11.55 -18.11
N HIS A 119 42.54 12.35 -17.04
CA HIS A 119 43.45 13.45 -16.70
C HIS A 119 44.66 13.04 -15.83
N SER A 120 44.82 11.76 -15.48
CA SER A 120 45.96 11.26 -14.69
C SER A 120 47.20 10.89 -15.52
N VAL A 121 47.16 11.14 -16.83
CA VAL A 121 48.27 10.92 -17.76
C VAL A 121 48.65 12.23 -18.44
N ASP A 122 49.46 13.03 -17.77
CA ASP A 122 50.39 13.96 -18.42
C ASP A 122 51.62 14.13 -17.50
N PRO A 123 52.81 13.60 -17.89
CA PRO A 123 54.08 13.94 -17.27
C PRO A 123 54.61 15.32 -17.69
#